data_AF-A0A0X7BEJ6-F1
#
_entry.id   AF-A0A0X7BEJ6-F1
#
_cell.length_a   1.000
_cell.length_b   1.000
_cell.length_c   1.000
_cell.angle_alpha   90.00
_cell.angle_beta   90.00
_cell.angle_gamma   90.00
#
_symmetry.space_group_name_H-M   'P 1'
#
loop_
_entity.id
_entity.type
_entity.pdbx_description
1 polymer ?
#
loop_
_entity_poly.entity_id
_entity_poly.type
_entity_poly.pdbx_seq_one_letter_code
_entity_poly.pdbx_strand_id
1 'polypeptide(L)'
;MENLEVSRYLKRTQKDYSMSFKLQIVQEIEQGQLTATEATKKYGIQCRKTIVNWRRKFGNFDWENQTPLNMPKSPEHKIMELEAQVKLLEKQKALLERQAYVADKKAIIFDMMIDIAEKEYQIDIRKNSSPEQSIILKNNKIKQ
;
A
#
# COMPACT_ATOMS: atom_id res chain seq x y z
N MET A 1 33.52 -46.12 20.25
CA MET A 1 33.77 -44.89 21.02
C MET A 1 32.71 -43.88 20.61
N GLU A 2 31.70 -43.68 21.44
CA GLU A 2 30.77 -42.55 21.30
C GLU A 2 30.68 -41.89 22.67
N ASN A 3 31.40 -40.78 22.83
CA ASN A 3 31.28 -39.93 24.01
C ASN A 3 29.94 -39.19 23.93
N LEU A 4 28.90 -39.82 24.46
CA LEU A 4 27.66 -39.14 24.82
C LEU A 4 27.98 -38.25 26.03
N GLU A 5 28.49 -37.05 25.77
CA GLU A 5 28.59 -36.01 26.78
C GLU A 5 27.17 -35.64 27.22
N VAL A 6 26.74 -36.26 28.32
CA VAL A 6 25.53 -35.90 29.04
C VAL A 6 25.66 -34.42 29.39
N SER A 7 24.97 -33.57 28.61
CA SER A 7 24.83 -32.14 28.87
C SER A 7 24.12 -31.97 30.21
N ARG A 8 24.89 -32.02 31.31
CA ARG A 8 24.39 -31.70 32.63
C ARG A 8 24.01 -30.23 32.59
N TYR A 9 22.72 -29.96 32.72
CA TYR A 9 22.21 -28.61 32.85
C TYR A 9 22.80 -27.97 34.10
N LEU A 10 23.81 -27.11 33.92
CA LEU A 10 24.40 -26.33 34.99
C LEU A 10 23.52 -25.10 35.25
N LYS A 11 22.80 -25.11 36.37
CA LYS A 11 21.97 -23.98 36.79
C LYS A 11 22.87 -22.79 37.14
N ARG A 12 22.88 -21.77 36.27
CA ARG A 12 23.57 -20.51 36.53
C ARG A 12 22.68 -19.55 37.33
N THR A 13 23.23 -18.91 38.35
CA THR A 13 22.55 -17.93 39.21
C THR A 13 23.04 -16.51 38.90
N GLN A 14 22.38 -15.50 39.46
CA GLN A 14 22.63 -14.08 39.16
C GLN A 14 24.10 -13.61 39.34
N LYS A 15 24.89 -14.34 40.14
CA LYS A 15 26.33 -14.09 40.36
C LYS A 15 27.25 -14.51 39.21
N ASP A 16 26.75 -15.25 38.23
CA ASP A 16 27.59 -15.87 37.21
C ASP A 16 27.88 -14.99 35.99
N TYR A 17 27.34 -13.75 35.97
CA TYR A 17 27.55 -12.81 34.87
C TYR A 17 28.10 -11.49 35.39
N SER A 18 29.37 -11.23 35.11
CA SER A 18 30.02 -9.95 35.39
C SER A 18 29.33 -8.80 34.63
N MET A 19 29.47 -7.58 35.13
CA MET A 19 28.87 -6.40 34.49
C MET A 19 29.43 -6.17 33.08
N SER A 20 30.75 -6.29 32.92
CA SER A 20 31.43 -6.16 31.63
C SER A 20 30.91 -7.15 30.60
N PHE A 21 30.69 -8.40 31.00
CA PHE A 21 30.14 -9.44 30.13
C PHE A 21 28.73 -9.11 29.65
N LYS A 22 27.87 -8.57 30.54
CA LYS A 22 26.51 -8.14 30.17
C LYS A 22 26.54 -7.01 29.14
N LEU A 23 27.39 -6.01 29.36
CA LEU A 23 27.54 -4.87 28.45
C LEU A 23 28.07 -5.31 27.08
N GLN A 24 29.08 -6.18 27.05
CA GLN A 24 29.62 -6.73 25.81
C GLN A 24 28.54 -7.42 24.97
N ILE A 25 27.76 -8.30 25.59
CA ILE A 25 26.69 -9.02 24.87
C ILE A 25 25.61 -8.06 24.37
N VAL A 26 25.23 -7.05 25.17
CA VAL A 26 24.26 -6.05 24.73
C VAL A 26 24.78 -5.28 23.52
N GLN A 27 26.04 -4.84 23.56
CA GLN A 27 26.70 -4.13 22.45
C GLN A 27 26.75 -4.98 21.17
N GLU A 28 27.14 -6.26 21.26
CA GLU A 28 27.17 -7.18 20.12
C GLU A 28 25.78 -7.35 19.48
N ILE A 29 24.72 -7.39 20.30
CA ILE A 29 23.34 -7.50 19.82
C ILE A 29 22.85 -6.19 19.19
N GLU A 30 23.20 -5.05 19.77
CA GLU A 30 22.83 -3.73 19.23
C GLU A 30 23.55 -3.42 17.92
N GLN A 31 24.78 -3.88 17.75
CA GLN A 31 25.50 -3.84 16.48
C GLN A 31 24.95 -4.82 15.43
N GLY A 32 23.98 -5.67 15.80
CA GLY A 32 23.40 -6.66 14.91
C GLY A 32 24.31 -7.86 14.59
N GLN A 33 25.41 -8.04 15.32
CA GLN A 33 26.36 -9.15 15.11
C GLN A 33 25.79 -10.50 15.57
N LEU A 34 24.93 -10.47 16.59
CA LEU A 34 24.28 -11.64 17.15
C LEU A 34 22.83 -11.35 17.48
N THR A 35 21.96 -12.32 17.24
CA THR A 35 20.60 -12.32 17.77
C THR A 35 20.62 -12.79 19.22
N ALA A 36 19.65 -12.35 20.05
CA ALA A 36 19.53 -12.82 21.43
C ALA A 36 19.50 -14.36 21.56
N THR A 37 18.91 -15.07 20.60
CA THR A 37 18.89 -16.54 20.57
C THR A 37 20.28 -17.13 20.25
N GLU A 38 21.05 -16.50 19.40
CA GLU A 38 22.41 -16.93 19.04
C GLU A 38 23.37 -16.67 20.20
N ALA A 39 23.25 -15.50 20.85
CA ALA A 39 24.00 -15.17 22.05
C ALA A 39 23.75 -16.18 23.18
N THR A 40 22.53 -16.71 23.34
CA THR A 40 22.29 -17.78 24.33
C THR A 40 23.09 -19.05 24.06
N LYS A 41 23.19 -19.46 22.79
CA LYS A 41 23.91 -20.67 22.38
C LYS A 41 25.42 -20.47 22.47
N LYS A 42 25.92 -19.34 21.95
CA LYS A 42 27.35 -19.02 21.90
C LYS A 42 27.97 -18.86 23.28
N TYR A 43 27.28 -18.18 24.19
CA TYR A 43 27.79 -17.84 25.51
C TYR A 43 27.27 -18.75 26.64
N GLY A 44 26.46 -19.76 26.31
CA GLY A 44 25.87 -20.68 27.28
C GLY A 44 24.97 -19.98 28.30
N ILE A 45 24.15 -19.03 27.84
CA ILE A 45 23.24 -18.27 28.72
C ILE A 45 21.93 -19.04 28.83
N GLN A 46 21.49 -19.24 30.07
CA GLN A 46 20.37 -20.10 30.41
C GLN A 46 19.09 -19.83 29.62
N CYS A 47 18.72 -18.55 29.42
CA CYS A 47 17.54 -18.23 28.65
C CYS A 47 17.66 -16.90 27.90
N ARG A 48 16.94 -16.81 26.78
CA ARG A 48 16.85 -15.58 25.98
C ARG A 48 16.31 -14.40 26.79
N LYS A 49 15.41 -14.66 27.73
CA LYS A 49 14.79 -13.63 28.59
C LYS A 49 15.84 -12.90 29.45
N THR A 50 16.89 -13.57 29.90
CA THR A 50 18.00 -12.94 30.62
C THR A 50 18.66 -11.86 29.77
N ILE A 51 18.93 -12.16 28.50
CA ILE A 51 19.56 -11.22 27.55
C ILE A 51 18.61 -10.07 27.22
N VAL A 52 17.32 -10.35 27.02
CA VAL A 52 16.31 -9.30 26.80
C VAL A 52 16.25 -8.35 28.00
N ASN A 53 16.36 -8.86 29.23
CA ASN A 53 16.42 -8.01 30.42
C ASN A 53 17.70 -7.18 30.48
N TRP A 54 18.84 -7.70 30.03
CA TRP A 54 20.08 -6.91 29.92
C TRP A 54 19.94 -5.81 28.87
N ARG A 55 19.36 -6.10 27.71
CA ARG A 55 19.06 -5.08 26.68
C ARG A 55 18.11 -4.00 27.19
N ARG A 56 17.09 -4.36 27.97
CA ARG A 56 16.18 -3.35 28.57
C ARG A 56 16.86 -2.47 29.62
N LYS A 57 17.88 -2.98 30.32
CA LYS A 57 18.55 -2.25 31.40
C LYS A 57 19.78 -1.46 30.94
N PHE A 58 20.48 -1.98 29.96
CA PHE A 58 21.79 -1.48 29.53
C PHE A 58 21.85 -1.17 28.04
N GLY A 59 20.77 -1.42 27.31
CA GLY A 59 20.70 -1.09 25.90
C GLY A 59 20.37 0.39 25.68
N ASN A 60 20.81 0.90 24.55
CA ASN A 60 20.56 2.27 24.10
C ASN A 60 19.25 2.40 23.29
N PHE A 61 18.61 1.27 22.97
CA PHE A 61 17.37 1.26 22.20
C PHE A 61 16.18 1.70 23.06
N ASP A 62 15.41 2.68 22.57
CA ASP A 62 14.19 3.16 23.23
C ASP A 62 13.14 2.05 23.32
N TRP A 63 13.06 1.44 24.50
CA TRP A 63 12.16 0.33 24.78
C TRP A 63 10.79 0.79 25.27
N GLU A 64 10.67 2.05 25.70
CA GLU A 64 9.45 2.63 26.24
C GLU A 64 8.55 3.17 25.11
N ASN A 65 9.15 3.75 24.06
CA ASN A 65 8.41 4.24 22.89
C ASN A 65 8.30 3.24 21.74
N GLN A 66 8.16 1.94 22.05
CA GLN A 66 7.87 0.96 21.01
C GLN A 66 6.45 1.17 20.49
N THR A 67 6.33 1.54 19.21
CA THR A 67 5.03 1.55 18.52
C THR A 67 4.49 0.13 18.59
N PRO A 68 3.36 -0.13 19.28
CA PRO A 68 2.80 -1.46 19.30
C PRO A 68 2.42 -1.81 17.86
N LEU A 69 3.03 -2.86 17.32
CA LEU A 69 2.88 -3.25 15.90
C LEU A 69 1.44 -3.60 15.52
N ASN A 70 0.51 -3.67 16.47
CA ASN A 70 -0.86 -4.09 16.23
C ASN A 70 -1.84 -3.43 17.21
N MET A 71 -2.00 -2.10 17.11
CA MET A 71 -3.11 -1.39 17.74
C MET A 71 -4.20 -1.17 16.69
N PRO A 72 -5.33 -1.92 16.73
CA PRO A 72 -6.46 -1.58 15.87
C PRO A 72 -6.91 -0.16 16.22
N LYS A 73 -7.13 0.67 15.19
CA LYS A 73 -7.70 2.02 15.37
C LYS A 73 -8.98 1.92 16.20
N SER A 74 -9.17 2.83 17.16
CA SER A 74 -10.42 2.91 17.92
C SER A 74 -11.61 2.98 16.95
N PRO A 75 -12.75 2.31 17.22
CA PRO A 75 -13.95 2.39 16.39
C PRO A 75 -14.36 3.83 16.07
N GLU A 76 -14.19 4.75 17.02
CA GLU A 76 -14.48 6.18 16.88
C GLU A 76 -13.63 6.86 15.81
N HIS A 77 -12.32 6.60 15.79
CA HIS A 77 -11.42 7.13 14.75
C HIS A 77 -11.79 6.61 13.37
N LYS A 78 -12.24 5.34 13.28
CA LYS A 78 -12.68 4.76 12.01
C LYS A 78 -13.97 5.38 11.52
N ILE A 79 -14.92 5.69 12.41
CA ILE A 79 -16.15 6.40 12.08
C ILE A 79 -15.83 7.79 11.52
N MET A 80 -14.97 8.55 12.22
CA MET A 80 -14.56 9.89 11.78
C MET A 80 -13.87 9.88 10.40
N GLU A 81 -13.00 8.90 10.16
CA GLU A 81 -12.32 8.73 8.85
C GLU A 81 -13.32 8.40 7.74
N LEU A 82 -14.29 7.51 8.00
CA LEU A 82 -15.32 7.15 7.04
C LEU A 82 -16.27 8.31 6.74
N GLU A 83 -16.68 9.08 7.74
CA GLU A 83 -17.53 10.26 7.55
C GLU A 83 -16.85 11.31 6.65
N ALA A 84 -15.54 11.53 6.84
CA ALA A 84 -14.77 12.41 5.99
C ALA A 84 -14.71 11.93 4.54
N GLN A 85 -14.55 10.62 4.33
CA GLN A 85 -14.55 10.01 2.99
C GLN A 85 -15.92 10.15 2.30
N VAL A 86 -17.01 9.86 3.02
CA VAL A 86 -18.37 10.00 2.49
C VAL A 86 -18.63 11.44 2.05
N LYS A 87 -18.29 12.42 2.88
CA LYS A 87 -18.47 13.85 2.56
C LYS A 87 -17.66 14.29 1.33
N LEU A 88 -16.47 13.73 1.13
CA LEU A 88 -15.65 14.00 -0.06
C LEU A 88 -16.28 13.39 -1.31
N LEU A 89 -16.71 12.14 -1.23
CA LEU A 89 -17.35 11.44 -2.34
C LEU A 89 -18.67 12.10 -2.76
N GLU A 90 -19.47 12.55 -1.80
CA GLU A 90 -20.72 13.29 -2.06
C GLU A 90 -20.45 14.58 -2.84
N LYS A 91 -19.40 15.34 -2.48
CA LYS A 91 -19.02 16.55 -3.21
C LYS A 91 -18.60 16.26 -4.65
N GLN A 92 -17.80 15.21 -4.85
CA GLN A 92 -17.36 14.81 -6.19
C GLN A 92 -18.55 14.39 -7.06
N LYS A 93 -19.48 13.60 -6.50
CA LYS A 93 -20.69 13.17 -7.18
C LYS A 93 -21.54 14.36 -7.61
N ALA A 94 -21.82 15.31 -6.72
CA ALA A 94 -22.61 16.50 -7.03
C ALA A 94 -21.97 17.36 -8.15
N LEU A 95 -20.64 17.45 -8.19
CA LEU A 95 -19.92 18.17 -9.22
C LEU A 95 -20.08 17.48 -10.58
N LEU A 96 -19.87 16.16 -10.63
CA LEU A 96 -20.00 15.36 -11.84
C LEU A 96 -21.43 15.38 -12.39
N GLU A 97 -22.44 15.27 -11.52
CA GLU A 97 -23.85 15.37 -11.91
C GLU A 97 -24.16 16.72 -12.55
N ARG A 98 -23.64 17.82 -11.97
CA ARG A 98 -23.79 19.16 -12.55
C ARG A 98 -23.09 19.27 -13.91
N GLN A 99 -21.90 18.71 -14.06
CA GLN A 99 -21.17 18.74 -15.33
C GLN A 99 -21.91 17.95 -16.42
N ALA A 100 -22.38 16.74 -16.11
CA ALA A 100 -23.18 15.93 -17.02
C ALA A 100 -24.43 16.68 -17.47
N TYR A 101 -25.18 17.24 -16.53
CA TYR A 101 -26.37 18.04 -16.83
C TYR A 101 -26.10 19.22 -17.79
N VAL A 102 -24.99 19.93 -17.58
CA VAL A 102 -24.60 21.05 -18.45
C VAL A 102 -24.19 20.54 -19.83
N ALA A 103 -23.45 19.43 -19.90
CA ALA A 103 -23.03 18.84 -21.16
C ALA A 103 -24.24 18.36 -22.00
N ASP A 104 -25.19 17.67 -21.38
CA ASP A 104 -26.41 17.20 -22.04
C ASP A 104 -27.24 18.35 -22.59
N LYS A 105 -27.45 19.40 -21.79
CA LYS A 105 -28.15 20.61 -22.25
C LYS A 105 -27.43 21.32 -23.38
N LYS A 106 -26.10 21.40 -23.30
CA LYS A 106 -25.28 22.04 -24.34
C LYS A 106 -25.40 21.28 -25.66
N ALA A 107 -25.39 19.95 -25.62
CA ALA A 107 -25.60 19.12 -26.81
C ALA A 107 -26.98 19.35 -27.43
N ILE A 108 -28.06 19.32 -26.62
CA ILE A 108 -29.43 19.57 -27.08
C ILE A 108 -29.56 20.95 -27.75
N ILE A 109 -29.01 21.99 -27.12
CA ILE A 109 -29.05 23.36 -27.66
C ILE A 109 -28.28 23.44 -28.98
N PHE A 110 -27.10 22.82 -29.07
CA PHE A 110 -26.32 22.83 -30.31
C PHE A 110 -27.02 22.10 -31.44
N ASP A 111 -27.64 20.94 -31.19
CA ASP A 111 -28.43 20.26 -32.22
C ASP A 111 -29.57 21.14 -32.72
N MET A 112 -30.28 21.81 -31.81
CA MET A 112 -31.35 22.76 -32.18
C MET A 112 -30.82 23.95 -33.00
N MET A 113 -29.65 24.51 -32.64
CA MET A 113 -29.03 25.61 -33.38
C MET A 113 -28.56 25.17 -34.76
N ILE A 114 -28.01 23.96 -34.89
CA ILE A 114 -27.61 23.37 -36.17
C ILE A 114 -28.84 23.21 -37.07
N ASP A 115 -29.93 22.65 -36.54
CA ASP A 115 -31.16 22.47 -37.30
C ASP A 115 -31.75 23.80 -37.78
N ILE A 116 -31.65 24.88 -36.99
CA ILE A 116 -32.08 26.23 -37.41
C ILE A 116 -31.15 26.79 -38.50
N ALA A 117 -29.83 26.64 -38.35
CA ALA A 117 -28.85 27.13 -39.32
C ALA A 117 -28.99 26.47 -40.70
N GLU A 118 -29.23 25.15 -40.72
CA GLU A 118 -29.45 24.39 -41.94
C GLU A 118 -30.79 24.77 -42.60
N LYS A 119 -31.88 24.89 -41.83
CA LYS A 119 -33.22 25.19 -42.36
C LYS A 119 -33.37 26.63 -42.85
N GLU A 120 -33.08 27.60 -41.99
CA GLU A 120 -33.39 29.01 -42.24
C GLU A 120 -32.30 29.72 -43.07
N TYR A 121 -31.03 29.36 -42.86
CA TYR A 121 -29.89 30.04 -43.47
C TYR A 121 -29.19 29.24 -44.58
N GLN A 122 -29.63 27.99 -44.84
CA GLN A 122 -29.03 27.06 -45.82
C GLN A 122 -27.50 26.92 -45.68
N ILE A 123 -27.00 26.96 -44.44
CA ILE A 123 -25.59 26.73 -44.13
C ILE A 123 -25.43 25.24 -43.86
N ASP A 124 -24.79 24.51 -44.79
CA ASP A 124 -24.49 23.08 -44.62
C ASP A 124 -23.38 22.88 -43.58
N ILE A 125 -23.75 22.57 -42.33
CA ILE A 125 -22.81 22.37 -41.23
C ILE A 125 -22.54 20.87 -41.00
N ARG A 126 -23.58 20.02 -41.04
CA ARG A 126 -23.40 18.57 -40.92
C ARG A 126 -22.77 17.98 -42.19
N LYS A 127 -21.81 17.07 -42.01
CA LYS A 127 -21.19 16.33 -43.11
C LYS A 127 -22.17 15.26 -43.62
N ASN A 128 -23.04 15.65 -44.55
CA ASN A 128 -24.09 14.78 -45.12
C ASN A 128 -23.59 13.81 -46.22
N SER A 129 -22.27 13.69 -46.43
CA SER A 129 -21.72 12.75 -47.40
C SER A 129 -21.90 11.31 -46.91
N SER A 130 -22.76 10.55 -47.58
CA SER A 130 -22.70 9.08 -47.50
C SER A 130 -21.26 8.64 -47.79
N PRO A 131 -20.67 7.69 -47.05
CA PRO A 131 -19.44 7.09 -47.50
C PRO A 131 -19.78 6.31 -48.76
N GLU A 132 -19.58 6.91 -49.94
CA GLU A 132 -19.55 6.16 -51.19
C GLU A 132 -18.41 5.14 -51.02
N GLN A 133 -18.77 3.89 -50.73
CA GLN A 133 -17.85 2.78 -50.88
C GLN A 133 -17.48 2.75 -52.35
N SER A 134 -16.28 3.22 -52.68
CA SER A 134 -15.75 3.12 -54.04
C SER A 134 -15.75 1.64 -54.45
N ILE A 135 -16.67 1.29 -55.34
CA ILE A 135 -16.76 -0.06 -55.91
C ILE A 135 -15.60 -0.22 -56.89
N ILE A 136 -14.39 -0.36 -56.37
CA ILE A 136 -13.24 -0.83 -57.15
C ILE A 136 -13.27 -2.35 -57.04
N LEU A 137 -13.77 -3.06 -58.05
CA LEU A 137 -13.30 -4.40 -58.44
C LEU A 137 -13.98 -4.94 -59.72
N LYS A 138 -13.20 -4.87 -60.81
CA LYS A 138 -12.96 -5.91 -61.82
C LYS A 138 -14.17 -6.62 -62.44
N ASN A 139 -14.47 -6.29 -63.69
CA ASN A 139 -14.92 -7.28 -64.67
C ASN A 139 -13.99 -7.29 -65.88
N ASN A 140 -12.94 -8.11 -65.77
CA ASN A 140 -12.31 -8.72 -66.93
C ASN A 140 -13.36 -9.61 -67.60
N LYS A 141 -13.78 -9.31 -68.83
CA LYS A 141 -14.33 -10.32 -69.74
C LYS A 141 -13.62 -10.27 -71.08
N ILE A 142 -12.80 -11.30 -71.26
CA ILE A 142 -12.17 -11.80 -72.48
C ILE A 142 -13.23 -12.49 -73.36
N LYS A 143 -12.98 -12.51 -74.69
CA LYS A 143 -13.62 -13.28 -75.80
C LYS A 143 -14.98 -12.75 -76.30
N GLN A 144 -15.25 -12.63 -77.60
CA GLN A 144 -14.72 -13.30 -78.80
C GLN A 144 -14.33 -12.30 -79.89
#